data_AF-A0A358XLU8-F1
#
_entry.id   AF-A0A358XLU8-F1
#
_cell.length_a   1.000
_cell.length_b   1.000
_cell.length_c   1.000
_cell.angle_alpha   90.00
_cell.angle_beta   90.00
_cell.angle_gamma   90.00
#
_symmetry.space_group_name_H-M   'P 1'
#
loop_
_entity.id
_entity.type
_entity.pdbx_description
1 polymer ?
#
loop_
_entity_poly.entity_id
_entity_poly.type
_entity_poly.pdbx_seq_one_letter_code
_entity_poly.pdbx_strand_id
1 'polypeptide(L)'
;DLKNVAKDKLIVLAFHIPLYHQNSDVFRNEDRQRLFDILAPFKHTLSLSAHTHFQRQYFYGQNEGWKQEKPHHEYNVGTTSGDWYSGELNEKGIPVSTMRDGTPKGYAILKIEGNQYSFDY
;
A
#
# COMPACT_ATOMS: atom_id res chain seq x y z
N ASP A 1 -0.51 8.91 18.82
CA ASP A 1 0.66 8.01 18.59
C ASP A 1 1.89 8.76 18.07
N LEU A 2 1.83 9.43 16.92
CA LEU A 2 3.01 10.07 16.31
C LEU A 2 3.68 11.21 17.10
N LYS A 3 3.07 11.71 18.19
CA LYS A 3 3.61 12.81 19.01
C LYS A 3 4.96 12.48 19.65
N ASN A 4 5.20 11.21 19.96
CA ASN A 4 6.41 10.74 20.66
C ASN A 4 7.43 10.08 19.73
N VAL A 5 7.19 10.08 18.42
CA VAL A 5 8.07 9.45 17.43
C VAL A 5 9.03 10.47 16.86
N ALA A 6 10.33 10.16 16.88
CA ALA A 6 11.36 10.99 16.28
C ALA A 6 11.15 11.13 14.76
N LYS A 7 11.46 12.31 14.21
CA LYS A 7 11.09 12.69 12.83
C LYS A 7 11.90 11.99 11.74
N ASP A 8 13.00 11.36 12.11
CA ASP A 8 13.91 10.59 11.27
C ASP A 8 13.53 9.11 11.15
N LYS A 9 12.56 8.62 11.94
CA LYS A 9 12.05 7.24 11.87
C LYS A 9 11.17 7.01 10.65
N LEU A 10 11.19 5.77 10.16
CA LEU A 10 10.21 5.29 9.18
C LEU A 10 8.85 5.13 9.85
N ILE A 11 7.84 5.82 9.32
CA ILE A 11 6.43 5.64 9.69
C ILE A 11 5.80 4.70 8.67
N VAL A 12 5.33 3.54 9.14
CA VAL A 12 4.59 2.57 8.33
C VAL A 12 3.12 2.63 8.72
N LEU A 13 2.25 2.86 7.75
CA LEU A 13 0.80 2.75 7.92
C LEU A 13 0.33 1.48 7.22
N ALA A 14 -0.54 0.70 7.86
CA ALA A 14 -1.16 -0.47 7.27
C ALA A 14 -2.68 -0.38 7.44
N PHE A 15 -3.42 -0.48 6.33
CA PHE A 15 -4.87 -0.36 6.30
C PHE A 15 -5.45 -1.17 5.13
N HIS A 16 -6.77 -1.37 5.11
CA HIS A 16 -7.37 -2.29 4.14
C HIS A 16 -7.54 -1.68 2.74
N ILE A 17 -8.20 -0.53 2.63
CA ILE A 17 -8.59 0.08 1.34
C ILE A 17 -7.53 1.10 0.91
N PRO A 18 -7.04 1.08 -0.34
CA PRO A 18 -6.03 2.02 -0.82
C PRO A 18 -6.47 3.48 -0.70
N LEU A 19 -5.50 4.38 -0.43
CA LEU A 19 -5.76 5.82 -0.50
C LEU A 19 -5.93 6.28 -1.95
N TYR A 20 -5.38 5.50 -2.88
CA TYR A 20 -5.45 5.77 -4.30
C TYR A 20 -6.80 5.29 -4.82
N HIS A 21 -7.50 6.17 -5.50
CA HIS A 21 -8.73 5.84 -6.17
C HIS A 21 -8.88 6.67 -7.44
N GLN A 22 -9.59 6.12 -8.42
CA GLN A 22 -9.99 6.80 -9.63
C GLN A 22 -11.49 6.61 -9.80
N ASN A 23 -12.24 7.71 -9.98
CA ASN A 23 -13.68 7.67 -10.24
C ASN A 23 -14.47 6.84 -9.20
N SER A 24 -14.10 6.92 -7.92
CA SER A 24 -14.79 6.21 -6.85
C SER A 24 -14.79 6.99 -5.54
N ASP A 25 -15.82 6.81 -4.72
CA ASP A 25 -15.93 7.45 -3.39
C ASP A 25 -15.41 6.55 -2.25
N VAL A 26 -14.54 5.57 -2.56
CA VAL A 26 -14.03 4.63 -1.55
C VAL A 26 -13.14 5.29 -0.49
N PHE A 27 -12.57 6.46 -0.80
CA PHE A 27 -11.78 7.25 0.12
C PHE A 27 -11.99 8.76 -0.13
N ARG A 28 -12.27 9.52 0.93
CA ARG A 28 -12.47 10.97 0.82
C ARG A 28 -11.13 11.68 0.65
N ASN A 29 -11.04 12.59 -0.33
CA ASN A 29 -9.81 13.33 -0.60
C ASN A 29 -9.39 14.20 0.60
N GLU A 30 -10.35 14.71 1.37
CA GLU A 30 -10.11 15.54 2.56
C GLU A 30 -9.47 14.73 3.69
N ASP A 31 -9.89 13.47 3.87
CA ASP A 31 -9.27 12.57 4.85
C ASP A 31 -7.85 12.20 4.43
N ARG A 32 -7.62 11.98 3.13
CA ARG A 32 -6.29 11.69 2.60
C ARG A 32 -5.37 12.89 2.80
N GLN A 33 -5.87 14.08 2.53
CA GLN A 33 -5.13 15.32 2.77
C GLN A 33 -4.80 15.47 4.26
N ARG A 34 -5.75 15.22 5.15
CA ARG A 34 -5.53 15.28 6.61
C ARG A 34 -4.43 14.30 7.04
N LEU A 35 -4.42 13.08 6.48
CA LEU A 35 -3.35 12.12 6.73
C LEU A 35 -2.00 12.65 6.21
N PHE A 36 -1.94 13.19 4.99
CA PHE A 36 -0.71 13.76 4.43
C PHE A 36 -0.17 14.93 5.27
N ASP A 37 -1.04 15.78 5.80
CA ASP A 37 -0.65 16.89 6.67
C ASP A 37 -0.08 16.39 8.01
N ILE A 38 -0.65 15.31 8.57
CA ILE A 38 -0.12 14.64 9.78
C ILE A 38 1.28 14.05 9.51
N LEU A 39 1.51 13.52 8.31
CA LEU A 39 2.76 12.87 7.92
C LEU A 39 3.84 13.85 7.44
N ALA A 40 3.49 15.09 7.08
CA ALA A 40 4.40 16.10 6.55
C ALA A 40 5.72 16.28 7.36
N PRO A 41 5.73 16.17 8.71
CA PRO A 41 6.97 16.28 9.49
C PRO A 41 7.92 15.07 9.39
N PHE A 42 7.52 13.94 8.80
CA PHE A 42 8.27 12.68 8.79
C PHE A 42 8.82 12.37 7.39
N LYS A 43 10.14 12.41 7.22
CA LYS A 43 10.78 12.24 5.90
C LYS A 43 10.68 10.82 5.32
N HIS A 44 10.43 9.84 6.18
CA HIS A 44 10.44 8.43 5.85
C HIS A 44 9.05 7.87 6.15
N THR A 45 8.25 7.66 5.11
CA THR A 45 6.88 7.18 5.24
C THR A 45 6.59 6.12 4.20
N LEU A 46 5.76 5.14 4.58
CA LEU A 46 5.28 4.05 3.74
C LEU A 46 3.84 3.74 4.12
N SER A 47 2.97 3.64 3.13
CA SER A 47 1.62 3.10 3.31
C SER A 47 1.51 1.71 2.69
N LEU A 48 0.83 0.80 3.39
CA LEU A 48 0.51 -0.54 2.94
C LEU A 48 -1.00 -0.67 2.89
N SER A 49 -1.52 -1.00 1.71
CA SER A 49 -2.93 -1.29 1.50
C SER A 49 -3.15 -2.67 0.90
N ALA A 50 -4.40 -3.12 0.87
CA ALA A 50 -4.81 -4.37 0.25
C ALA A 50 -6.14 -4.11 -0.51
N HIS A 51 -7.15 -4.94 -0.31
CA HIS A 51 -8.49 -4.82 -0.93
C HIS A 51 -8.52 -5.07 -2.44
N THR A 52 -7.62 -4.48 -3.23
CA THR A 52 -7.52 -4.73 -4.66
C THR A 52 -6.74 -6.01 -4.96
N HIS A 53 -7.30 -6.85 -5.83
CA HIS A 53 -6.76 -8.17 -6.19
C HIS A 53 -5.74 -8.04 -7.33
N PHE A 54 -4.74 -7.17 -7.12
CA PHE A 54 -3.58 -6.93 -7.99
C PHE A 54 -2.49 -6.23 -7.16
N GLN A 55 -1.24 -6.27 -7.60
CA GLN A 55 -0.15 -5.49 -7.01
C GLN A 55 -0.15 -4.06 -7.58
N ARG A 56 0.07 -3.05 -6.73
CA ARG A 56 0.31 -1.67 -7.20
C ARG A 56 1.27 -0.92 -6.29
N GLN A 57 2.35 -0.41 -6.86
CA GLN A 57 3.20 0.61 -6.24
C GLN A 57 2.75 1.98 -6.72
N TYR A 58 2.29 2.84 -5.81
CA TYR A 58 1.82 4.20 -6.13
C TYR A 58 2.64 5.25 -5.38
N PHE A 59 2.93 6.36 -6.05
CA PHE A 59 3.78 7.42 -5.54
C PHE A 59 3.05 8.77 -5.60
N TYR A 60 2.61 9.27 -4.44
CA TYR A 60 1.88 10.54 -4.35
C TYR A 60 2.82 11.74 -4.47
N GLY A 61 2.55 12.60 -5.45
CA GLY A 61 3.29 13.85 -5.68
C GLY A 61 2.61 15.09 -5.09
N GLN A 62 3.26 16.24 -5.26
CA GLN A 62 2.74 17.54 -4.78
C GLN A 62 1.38 17.91 -5.40
N ASN A 63 1.16 17.53 -6.67
CA ASN A 63 -0.10 17.75 -7.37
C ASN A 63 -1.29 17.00 -6.72
N GLU A 64 -1.02 16.02 -5.87
CA GLU A 64 -2.02 15.22 -5.16
C GLU A 64 -2.13 15.60 -3.67
N GLY A 65 -1.48 16.69 -3.27
CA GLY A 65 -1.53 17.23 -1.91
C GLY A 65 -0.42 16.76 -0.98
N TRP A 66 0.52 15.91 -1.48
CA TRP A 66 1.69 15.51 -0.71
C TRP A 66 2.64 16.70 -0.48
N LYS A 67 3.13 16.87 0.75
CA LYS A 67 3.85 18.10 1.15
C LYS A 67 5.36 18.03 1.00
N GLN A 68 5.93 16.85 0.74
CA GLN A 68 7.38 16.67 0.66
C GLN A 68 7.85 16.56 -0.79
N GLU A 69 9.13 16.81 -1.02
CA GLU A 69 9.76 16.69 -2.34
C GLU A 69 9.81 15.24 -2.83
N LYS A 70 10.20 14.31 -1.95
CA LYS A 70 10.15 12.87 -2.25
C LYS A 70 8.70 12.38 -2.21
N PRO A 71 8.18 11.75 -3.27
CA PRO A 71 6.82 11.21 -3.29
C PRO A 71 6.55 10.21 -2.16
N HIS A 72 5.33 10.21 -1.61
CA HIS A 72 4.91 9.21 -0.64
C HIS A 72 4.60 7.89 -1.34
N HIS A 73 5.18 6.81 -0.86
CA HIS A 73 4.97 5.48 -1.43
C HIS A 73 3.82 4.75 -0.71
N GLU A 74 2.84 4.31 -1.49
CA GLU A 74 1.85 3.33 -1.07
C GLU A 74 2.02 2.04 -1.88
N TYR A 75 2.25 0.94 -1.19
CA TYR A 75 2.21 -0.38 -1.78
C TYR A 75 0.87 -1.03 -1.50
N ASN A 76 0.06 -1.18 -2.54
CA ASN A 76 -1.05 -2.11 -2.52
C ASN A 76 -0.53 -3.54 -2.68
N VAL A 77 -0.45 -4.24 -1.55
CA VAL A 77 -0.09 -5.65 -1.51
C VAL A 77 -1.35 -6.41 -1.87
N GLY A 78 -1.35 -6.99 -3.08
CA GLY A 78 -2.46 -7.81 -3.57
C GLY A 78 -2.88 -8.88 -2.56
N THR A 79 -4.10 -9.40 -2.71
CA THR A 79 -4.69 -10.26 -1.69
C THR A 79 -4.07 -11.66 -1.65
N THR A 80 -3.86 -12.20 -0.45
CA THR A 80 -3.33 -13.56 -0.26
C THR A 80 -4.25 -14.64 -0.83
N SER A 81 -5.54 -14.34 -0.98
CA SER A 81 -6.51 -15.19 -1.67
C SER A 81 -6.30 -15.29 -3.17
N GLY A 82 -5.52 -14.38 -3.77
CA GLY A 82 -5.55 -14.17 -5.20
C GLY A 82 -6.89 -13.56 -5.63
N ASP A 83 -7.25 -13.66 -6.91
CA ASP A 83 -8.53 -13.15 -7.44
C ASP A 83 -9.75 -13.89 -6.86
N TRP A 84 -10.18 -13.52 -5.64
CA TRP A 84 -11.32 -14.05 -4.88
C TRP A 84 -11.42 -15.58 -4.80
N TYR A 85 -10.30 -16.28 -4.63
CA TYR A 85 -10.27 -17.75 -4.64
C TYR A 85 -10.90 -18.36 -5.91
N SER A 86 -10.82 -17.64 -7.03
CA SER A 86 -11.41 -18.06 -8.31
C SER A 86 -10.35 -18.58 -9.28
N GLY A 87 -10.78 -18.91 -10.50
CA GLY A 87 -9.92 -19.40 -11.57
C GLY A 87 -9.84 -20.93 -11.63
N GLU A 88 -8.91 -21.42 -12.44
CA GLU A 88 -8.67 -22.84 -12.65
C GLU A 88 -8.17 -23.51 -11.36
N LEU A 89 -8.62 -24.74 -11.10
CA LEU A 89 -8.13 -25.55 -9.99
C LEU A 89 -6.80 -26.20 -10.38
N ASN A 90 -5.83 -26.20 -9.48
CA ASN A 90 -4.64 -27.01 -9.63
C ASN A 90 -4.95 -28.50 -9.36
N GLU A 91 -3.93 -29.36 -9.49
CA GLU A 91 -4.03 -30.81 -9.27
C GLU A 91 -4.55 -31.21 -7.87
N LYS A 92 -4.50 -30.30 -6.89
CA LYS A 92 -4.99 -30.50 -5.53
C LYS A 92 -6.42 -29.98 -5.33
N GLY A 93 -7.09 -29.55 -6.39
CA GLY A 93 -8.43 -28.95 -6.33
C GLY A 93 -8.45 -27.54 -5.73
N ILE A 94 -7.29 -26.87 -5.65
CA ILE A 94 -7.18 -25.52 -5.09
C ILE A 94 -7.15 -24.52 -6.25
N PRO A 95 -8.00 -23.48 -6.24
CA PRO A 95 -7.95 -22.41 -7.24
C PRO A 95 -6.55 -21.80 -7.32
N VAL A 96 -5.97 -21.71 -8.51
CA VAL A 96 -4.68 -21.03 -8.74
C VAL A 96 -4.80 -19.56 -8.34
N SER A 97 -5.93 -18.94 -8.70
CA SER A 97 -6.31 -17.57 -8.34
C SER A 97 -5.25 -16.52 -8.64
N THR A 98 -4.62 -16.61 -9.81
CA THR A 98 -3.78 -15.52 -10.32
C THR A 98 -4.54 -14.19 -10.26
N MET A 99 -3.89 -13.16 -9.74
CA MET A 99 -4.47 -11.83 -9.60
C MET A 99 -4.66 -11.15 -10.97
N ARG A 100 -5.43 -10.06 -11.00
CA ARG A 100 -5.83 -9.38 -12.24
C ARG A 100 -4.67 -8.79 -13.04
N ASP A 101 -3.53 -8.59 -12.39
CA ASP A 101 -2.26 -8.14 -12.97
C ASP A 101 -1.36 -9.30 -13.43
N GLY A 102 -1.80 -10.57 -13.30
CA GLY A 102 -1.02 -11.75 -13.65
C GLY A 102 -0.12 -12.26 -12.52
N THR A 103 -0.08 -11.57 -11.38
CA THR A 103 0.75 -11.97 -10.25
C THR A 103 0.16 -13.20 -9.53
N PRO A 104 0.95 -14.23 -9.17
CA PRO A 104 0.48 -15.34 -8.35
C PRO A 104 -0.03 -14.84 -6.98
N LYS A 105 -1.03 -15.50 -6.41
CA LYS A 105 -1.45 -15.17 -5.03
C LYS A 105 -0.33 -15.45 -4.03
N GLY A 106 -0.23 -14.62 -2.99
CA GLY A 106 0.88 -14.70 -2.05
C GLY A 106 0.88 -13.59 -1.02
N TYR A 107 2.07 -13.28 -0.51
CA TYR A 107 2.31 -12.21 0.45
C TYR A 107 3.67 -11.58 0.18
N ALA A 108 3.80 -10.29 0.51
CA ALA A 108 5.09 -9.61 0.47
C ALA A 108 5.81 -9.73 1.81
N ILE A 109 7.14 -9.77 1.77
CA ILE A 109 8.02 -9.63 2.94
C ILE A 109 8.59 -8.21 2.94
N LEU A 110 8.20 -7.41 3.93
CA LEU A 110 8.77 -6.08 4.17
C LEU A 110 10.04 -6.20 5.02
N LYS A 111 11.18 -5.81 4.44
CA LYS A 111 12.46 -5.68 5.15
C LYS A 111 12.68 -4.22 5.52
N ILE A 112 13.06 -3.95 6.78
CA ILE A 112 13.31 -2.59 7.29
C ILE A 112 14.72 -2.52 7.84
N GLU A 113 15.50 -1.57 7.32
CA GLU A 113 16.86 -1.27 7.77
C GLU A 113 16.93 0.21 8.16
N GLY A 114 16.87 0.48 9.47
CA GLY A 114 16.81 1.86 9.99
C GLY A 114 15.52 2.57 9.56
N ASN A 115 15.64 3.51 8.62
CA ASN A 115 14.51 4.25 8.04
C ASN A 115 14.29 3.97 6.55
N GLN A 116 14.97 2.94 6.02
CA GLN A 116 14.81 2.44 4.67
C GLN A 116 14.03 1.13 4.69
N TYR A 117 13.44 0.78 3.55
CA TYR A 117 12.70 -0.45 3.39
C TYR A 117 12.87 -1.04 1.99
N SER A 118 12.65 -2.34 1.88
CA SER A 118 12.54 -3.08 0.62
C SER A 118 11.47 -4.17 0.75
N PHE A 119 11.02 -4.69 -0.41
CA PHE A 119 10.02 -5.74 -0.49
C PHE A 119 10.55 -6.91 -1.30
N ASP A 120 10.25 -8.12 -0.85
CA ASP A 120 10.27 -9.33 -1.68
C ASP A 120 8.84 -9.84 -1.80
N TYR A 121 8.47 -10.39 -2.96
CA TYR A 121 7.20 -11.05 -3.22
C TYR A 121 7.44 -12.41 -3.84
#